data_AF-A0A7X5XZ67-F1
#
_entry.id   AF-A0A7X5XZ67-F1
#
_cell.length_a   1.000
_cell.length_b   1.000
_cell.length_c   1.000
_cell.angle_alpha   90.00
_cell.angle_beta   90.00
_cell.angle_gamma   90.00
#
_symmetry.space_group_name_H-M   'P 1'
#
loop_
_entity.id
_entity.type
_entity.pdbx_description
1 polymer ?
#
loop_
_entity_poly.entity_id
_entity_poly.type
_entity_poly.pdbx_seq_one_letter_code
_entity_poly.pdbx_strand_id
1 'polypeptide(L)'
;MRKPLGHNGGPPLDTDPPRLPDGACCARCRHWRAPSEREESDYRAYQMGLIRRRVAEPSGACDRVILRPGGPIAFAGTKGRSRCYNFEAKPEPAYESRYGQAFVTIYENDRVVWQGREGEEPAEYRQGELF
;
A
#
# COMPACT_ATOMS: atom_id res chain seq x y z
N MET A 1 29.17 36.50 -14.52
CA MET A 1 27.94 36.98 -15.18
C MET A 1 26.88 37.23 -14.11
N ARG A 2 26.20 38.39 -14.12
CA ARG A 2 25.11 38.74 -13.19
C ARG A 2 23.82 38.02 -13.61
N LYS A 3 23.13 37.35 -12.68
CA LYS A 3 21.81 36.72 -12.94
C LYS A 3 20.76 37.82 -13.18
N PRO A 4 19.86 37.66 -14.17
CA PRO A 4 18.75 38.59 -14.38
C PRO A 4 17.82 38.62 -13.16
N LEU A 5 17.36 39.81 -12.78
CA LEU A 5 16.33 40.00 -11.76
C LEU A 5 15.07 39.17 -12.12
N GLY A 6 14.54 38.42 -11.15
CA GLY A 6 13.32 37.61 -11.30
C GLY A 6 13.53 36.09 -11.34
N HIS A 7 14.76 35.59 -11.29
CA HIS A 7 15.01 34.16 -11.10
C HIS A 7 15.01 33.81 -9.61
N ASN A 8 14.10 32.91 -9.20
CA ASN A 8 13.98 32.40 -7.81
C ASN A 8 15.16 31.54 -7.34
N GLY A 9 16.36 31.72 -7.91
CA GLY A 9 17.60 31.10 -7.44
C GLY A 9 17.44 29.62 -7.07
N GLY A 10 16.73 28.87 -7.92
CA GLY A 10 16.41 27.46 -7.66
C GLY A 10 17.69 26.70 -7.26
N PRO A 11 17.57 25.70 -6.36
CA PRO A 11 18.72 25.00 -5.82
C PRO A 11 19.63 24.48 -6.96
N PRO A 12 20.95 24.39 -6.74
CA PRO A 12 21.90 23.89 -7.73
C PRO A 12 21.41 22.57 -8.32
N LEU A 13 21.38 22.49 -9.65
CA LEU A 13 20.94 21.28 -10.38
C LEU A 13 21.97 20.13 -10.27
N ASP A 14 23.16 20.41 -9.75
CA ASP A 14 24.33 19.52 -9.78
C ASP A 14 24.34 18.48 -8.65
N THR A 15 23.32 18.43 -7.80
CA THR A 15 23.15 17.33 -6.85
C THR A 15 22.02 16.45 -7.34
N ASP A 16 22.37 15.30 -7.91
CA ASP A 16 21.38 14.27 -8.20
C ASP A 16 20.58 14.00 -6.92
N PRO A 17 19.24 14.15 -6.93
CA PRO A 17 18.46 13.85 -5.76
C PRO A 17 18.67 12.38 -5.39
N PRO A 18 18.70 12.04 -4.08
CA PRO A 18 18.80 10.66 -3.64
C PRO A 18 17.72 9.82 -4.35
N ARG A 19 18.17 8.75 -5.00
CA ARG A 19 17.27 7.82 -5.69
C ARG A 19 16.41 7.11 -4.65
N LEU A 20 15.11 7.08 -4.90
CA LEU A 20 14.19 6.30 -4.08
C LEU A 20 14.32 4.82 -4.41
N PRO A 21 14.01 3.91 -3.46
CA PRO A 21 13.94 2.49 -3.74
C PRO A 21 13.02 2.17 -4.92
N ASP A 22 13.32 1.11 -5.65
CA ASP A 22 12.50 0.68 -6.78
C ASP A 22 11.08 0.33 -6.33
N GLY A 23 10.10 0.85 -7.07
CA GLY A 23 8.70 0.68 -6.73
C GLY A 23 8.24 1.44 -5.48
N ALA A 24 9.02 2.40 -4.96
CA ALA A 24 8.61 3.28 -3.88
C ALA A 24 7.37 4.09 -4.27
N CYS A 25 6.28 3.87 -3.54
CA CYS A 25 5.05 4.63 -3.68
C CYS A 25 4.27 4.65 -2.37
N CYS A 26 3.37 5.62 -2.23
CA CYS A 26 2.52 5.81 -1.07
C CYS A 26 1.75 4.53 -0.71
N ALA A 27 1.18 3.81 -1.69
CA ALA A 27 0.44 2.57 -1.42
C ALA A 27 1.27 1.48 -0.73
N ARG A 28 2.60 1.49 -0.92
CA ARG A 28 3.57 0.55 -0.33
C ARG A 28 4.29 1.11 0.90
N CYS A 29 4.02 2.35 1.28
CA CYS A 29 4.64 2.99 2.43
C CYS A 29 3.89 2.62 3.71
N ARG A 30 4.60 2.35 4.81
CA ARG A 30 3.99 2.05 6.12
C ARG A 30 3.27 3.25 6.76
N HIS A 31 3.61 4.47 6.35
CA HIS A 31 3.03 5.70 6.90
C HIS A 31 1.76 6.16 6.17
N TRP A 32 1.49 5.61 4.98
CA TRP A 32 0.36 6.03 4.18
C TRP A 32 -0.89 5.27 4.58
N ARG A 33 -1.96 6.02 4.87
CA ARG A 33 -3.30 5.50 5.07
C ARG A 33 -4.05 5.53 3.75
N ALA A 34 -4.63 4.40 3.36
CA ALA A 34 -5.43 4.28 2.14
C ALA A 34 -6.67 5.20 2.19
N PRO A 35 -7.20 5.62 1.02
CA PRO A 35 -8.53 6.22 0.96
C PRO A 35 -9.59 5.24 1.49
N SER A 36 -10.79 5.74 1.75
CA SER A 36 -11.88 4.88 2.20
C SER A 36 -12.34 3.95 1.07
N GLU A 37 -12.82 2.75 1.43
CA GLU A 37 -13.39 1.79 0.47
C GLU A 37 -14.53 2.41 -0.35
N ARG A 38 -15.30 3.31 0.26
CA ARG A 38 -16.38 4.03 -0.42
C ARG A 38 -15.86 4.94 -1.52
N GLU A 39 -14.82 5.73 -1.26
CA GLU A 39 -14.19 6.57 -2.28
C GLU A 39 -13.65 5.73 -3.43
N GLU A 40 -13.01 4.60 -3.11
CA GLU A 40 -12.50 3.67 -4.12
C GLU A 40 -13.62 3.03 -4.95
N SER A 41 -14.72 2.65 -4.30
CA SER A 41 -15.90 2.08 -4.97
C SER A 41 -16.59 3.10 -5.87
N ASP A 42 -16.83 4.32 -5.38
CA ASP A 42 -17.45 5.40 -6.14
C ASP A 42 -16.60 5.75 -7.37
N TYR A 43 -15.27 5.80 -7.22
CA TYR A 43 -14.37 6.06 -8.33
C TYR A 43 -14.35 4.92 -9.35
N ARG A 44 -14.35 3.66 -8.91
CA ARG A 44 -14.47 2.50 -9.82
C ARG A 44 -15.78 2.54 -10.60
N ALA A 45 -16.90 2.83 -9.94
CA ALA A 45 -18.21 2.95 -10.59
C ALA A 45 -18.26 4.11 -11.61
N TYR A 46 -17.61 5.24 -11.29
CA TYR A 46 -17.41 6.33 -12.23
C TYR A 46 -16.57 5.91 -13.46
N GLN A 47 -15.45 5.21 -13.25
CA GLN A 47 -14.60 4.73 -14.34
C GLN A 47 -15.31 3.71 -15.26
N MET A 48 -16.19 2.87 -14.69
CA MET A 48 -17.01 1.92 -15.45
C MET A 48 -18.25 2.56 -16.11
N GLY A 49 -18.48 3.87 -15.91
CA GLY A 49 -19.64 4.58 -16.47
C GLY A 49 -20.98 4.24 -15.82
N LEU A 50 -20.98 3.48 -14.71
CA LEU A 50 -22.20 3.14 -13.94
C LEU A 50 -22.78 4.38 -13.26
N ILE A 51 -21.93 5.35 -12.92
CA ILE A 51 -22.30 6.62 -12.33
C ILE A 51 -21.85 7.75 -13.27
N ARG A 52 -22.76 8.68 -13.58
CA ARG A 52 -22.49 9.81 -14.49
C ARG A 52 -21.93 11.06 -13.80
N ARG A 53 -22.07 11.18 -12.47
CA ARG A 53 -21.49 12.31 -11.72
C ARG A 53 -19.96 12.18 -11.71
N ARG A 54 -19.25 13.30 -11.85
CA ARG A 54 -17.79 13.32 -11.68
C ARG A 54 -17.44 13.01 -10.24
N VAL A 55 -16.47 12.13 -10.03
CA VAL A 55 -15.94 11.76 -8.72
C VAL A 55 -14.45 12.08 -8.70
N ALA A 56 -13.95 12.63 -7.60
CA ALA A 56 -12.52 12.82 -7.42
C ALA A 56 -11.81 11.47 -7.43
N GLU A 57 -10.62 11.40 -8.02
CA GLU A 57 -9.78 10.22 -7.84
C GLU A 57 -9.50 10.04 -6.33
N PRO A 58 -9.53 8.82 -5.78
CA PRO A 58 -9.25 8.56 -4.37
C PRO A 58 -7.84 9.03 -4.00
N SER A 59 -7.71 9.61 -2.81
CA SER A 59 -6.43 10.01 -2.23
C SER A 59 -6.36 9.47 -0.82
N GLY A 60 -5.28 8.77 -0.50
CA GLY A 60 -4.97 8.45 0.89
C GLY A 60 -4.30 9.63 1.59
N ALA A 61 -3.87 9.44 2.83
CA ALA A 61 -3.24 10.46 3.65
C ALA A 61 -1.91 9.99 4.23
N CYS A 62 -0.91 10.87 4.24
CA CYS A 62 0.36 10.64 4.93
C CYS A 62 0.74 11.92 5.69
N ASP A 63 1.11 11.78 6.95
CA ASP A 63 1.55 12.84 7.86
C ASP A 63 3.08 13.04 7.86
N ARG A 64 3.80 12.23 7.08
CA ARG A 64 5.27 12.16 7.07
C ARG A 64 5.89 12.45 5.70
N VAL A 65 5.21 13.18 4.84
CA VAL A 65 5.65 13.44 3.46
C VAL A 65 6.83 14.42 3.45
N ILE A 66 7.88 14.06 2.72
CA ILE A 66 9.00 14.96 2.39
C ILE A 66 9.08 15.08 0.87
N LEU A 67 8.78 16.26 0.32
CA LEU A 67 8.69 16.52 -1.13
C LEU A 67 10.03 16.88 -1.79
N ARG A 68 11.04 17.24 -0.99
CA ARG A 68 12.38 17.59 -1.47
C ARG A 68 13.44 16.98 -0.53
N PRO A 69 14.63 16.61 -1.01
CA PRO A 69 15.70 16.10 -0.15
C PRO A 69 15.99 17.08 1.00
N GLY A 70 16.04 16.58 2.24
CA GLY A 70 16.24 17.42 3.44
C GLY A 70 15.10 18.42 3.74
N GLY A 71 13.95 18.29 3.08
CA GLY A 71 12.79 19.15 3.31
C GLY A 71 12.09 18.87 4.65
N PRO A 72 11.21 19.78 5.10
CA PRO A 72 10.40 19.55 6.29
C PRO A 72 9.42 18.40 6.07
N ILE A 73 9.05 17.74 7.18
CA ILE A 73 7.92 16.82 7.22
C ILE A 73 6.62 17.61 7.05
N ALA A 74 5.73 17.12 6.20
CA ALA A 74 4.42 17.69 5.98
C ALA A 74 3.31 16.62 5.96
N PHE A 75 2.10 17.04 6.28
CA PHE A 75 0.89 16.30 6.01
C PHE A 75 0.41 16.55 4.57
N ALA A 76 0.01 15.50 3.86
CA ALA A 76 -0.59 15.61 2.54
C ALA A 76 -1.57 14.47 2.22
N GLY A 77 -2.63 14.83 1.48
CA GLY A 77 -3.43 13.87 0.72
C GLY A 77 -2.66 13.46 -0.54
N THR A 78 -2.44 12.16 -0.74
CA THR A 78 -1.58 11.64 -1.82
C THR A 78 -2.23 10.45 -2.54
N LYS A 79 -1.96 10.33 -3.84
CA LYS A 79 -2.38 9.14 -4.61
C LYS A 79 -1.52 7.95 -4.21
N GLY A 80 -2.04 6.73 -4.36
CA GLY A 80 -1.25 5.52 -4.11
C GLY A 80 0.07 5.45 -4.90
N ARG A 81 0.09 6.05 -6.10
CA ARG A 81 1.28 6.16 -6.97
C ARG A 81 2.25 7.30 -6.62
N SER A 82 1.89 8.20 -5.71
CA SER A 82 2.77 9.30 -5.29
C SER A 82 4.01 8.75 -4.59
N ARG A 83 5.12 9.51 -4.60
CA ARG A 83 6.39 9.13 -3.97
C ARG A 83 6.96 10.30 -3.19
N CYS A 84 7.69 10.02 -2.11
CA CYS A 84 8.32 11.04 -1.25
C CYS A 84 9.67 10.54 -0.71
N TYR A 85 10.52 11.46 -0.24
CA TYR A 85 11.88 11.16 0.24
C TYR A 85 11.94 10.45 1.59
N ASN A 86 10.81 10.32 2.27
CA ASN A 86 10.68 9.58 3.53
C ASN A 86 9.86 8.30 3.33
N PHE A 87 10.06 7.62 2.19
CA PHE A 87 9.42 6.32 1.94
C PHE A 87 10.02 5.27 2.86
N GLU A 88 9.15 4.56 3.56
CA GLU A 88 9.51 3.39 4.35
C GLU A 88 8.57 2.25 3.98
N ALA A 89 9.13 1.18 3.41
CA ALA A 89 8.34 0.05 2.92
C ALA A 89 7.50 -0.56 4.06
N LYS A 90 6.28 -0.99 3.74
CA LYS A 90 5.52 -1.87 4.63
C LYS A 90 6.38 -3.11 4.90
N PRO A 91 6.52 -3.55 6.17
CA PRO A 91 7.24 -4.78 6.47
C PRO A 91 6.55 -5.93 5.74
N GLU A 92 7.34 -6.88 5.24
CA GLU A 92 6.75 -8.10 4.72
C GLU A 92 5.95 -8.79 5.83
N PRO A 93 4.76 -9.33 5.53
CA PRO A 93 4.04 -10.15 6.48
C PRO A 93 4.95 -11.28 6.96
N ALA A 94 5.02 -11.47 8.28
CA ALA A 94 5.80 -12.53 8.89
C ALA A 94 5.42 -13.89 8.28
N TYR A 95 6.38 -14.81 8.21
CA TYR A 95 6.16 -16.14 7.63
C TYR A 95 4.95 -16.85 8.25
N GLU A 96 4.76 -16.73 9.57
CA GLU A 96 3.61 -17.25 10.33
C GLU A 96 2.25 -16.63 9.94
N SER A 97 2.23 -15.47 9.28
CA SER A 97 0.99 -14.90 8.75
C SER A 97 0.66 -15.37 7.34
N ARG A 98 1.56 -16.11 6.69
CA ARG A 98 1.33 -16.69 5.35
C ARG A 98 0.64 -18.05 5.41
N TYR A 99 0.68 -18.72 6.56
CA TYR A 99 0.08 -20.03 6.83
C TYR A 99 -0.69 -19.96 8.16
N GLY A 100 -1.84 -20.61 8.28
CA GLY A 100 -2.60 -20.65 9.55
C GLY A 100 -3.66 -19.55 9.72
N GLN A 101 -3.93 -18.78 8.67
CA GLN A 101 -5.05 -17.82 8.64
C GLN A 101 -6.27 -18.34 7.89
N ALA A 102 -6.12 -19.40 7.09
CA ALA A 102 -7.26 -20.01 6.43
C ALA A 102 -8.15 -20.70 7.48
N PHE A 103 -9.47 -20.65 7.24
CA PHE A 103 -10.43 -21.43 7.99
C PHE A 103 -10.69 -22.71 7.21
N VAL A 104 -10.34 -23.85 7.78
CA VAL A 104 -10.39 -25.16 7.12
C VAL A 104 -11.66 -25.88 7.58
N THR A 105 -12.35 -26.50 6.63
CA THR A 105 -13.48 -27.40 6.88
C THR A 105 -13.17 -28.75 6.26
N ILE A 106 -13.20 -29.80 7.06
CA ILE A 106 -12.93 -31.18 6.63
C ILE A 106 -14.28 -31.90 6.51
N TYR A 107 -14.48 -32.58 5.39
CA TYR A 107 -15.67 -33.35 5.09
C TYR A 107 -15.35 -34.85 4.99
N GLU A 108 -16.21 -35.68 5.59
CA GLU A 108 -16.27 -37.12 5.30
C GLU A 108 -17.71 -37.52 5.03
N ASN A 109 -17.94 -38.28 3.96
CA ASN A 109 -19.29 -38.73 3.56
C ASN A 109 -20.31 -37.57 3.52
N ASP A 110 -19.93 -36.45 2.90
CA ASP A 110 -20.71 -35.22 2.77
C ASP A 110 -21.10 -34.55 4.11
N ARG A 111 -20.43 -34.90 5.21
CA ARG A 111 -20.63 -34.29 6.53
C ARG A 111 -19.38 -33.59 6.99
N VAL A 112 -19.56 -32.43 7.61
CA VAL A 112 -18.47 -31.72 8.29
C VAL A 112 -18.04 -32.54 9.50
N VAL A 113 -16.81 -33.03 9.49
CA VAL A 113 -16.20 -33.76 10.62
C VAL A 113 -15.33 -32.86 11.47
N TRP A 114 -14.83 -31.75 10.91
CA TRP A 114 -14.04 -30.77 11.66
C TRP A 114 -14.03 -29.39 10.99
N GLN A 115 -13.92 -28.34 11.82
CA GLN A 115 -13.74 -26.94 11.40
C GLN A 115 -12.79 -26.21 12.35
N GLY A 116 -11.86 -25.43 11.81
CA GLY A 116 -10.92 -24.66 12.62
C GLY A 116 -9.92 -23.86 11.79
N ARG A 117 -8.91 -23.32 12.46
CA ARG A 117 -7.82 -22.63 11.76
C ARG A 117 -6.88 -23.65 11.12
N GLU A 118 -6.39 -23.31 9.94
CA GLU A 118 -5.32 -24.03 9.27
C GLU A 118 -4.13 -24.22 10.25
N GLY A 119 -3.61 -25.45 10.34
CA GLY A 119 -2.56 -25.85 11.29
C GLY A 119 -3.08 -26.37 12.64
N GLU A 120 -4.35 -26.17 12.99
CA GLU A 120 -5.00 -26.72 14.20
C GLU A 120 -5.73 -28.04 13.92
N GLU A 121 -5.61 -28.61 12.71
CA GLU A 121 -6.29 -29.84 12.34
C GLU A 121 -5.89 -31.00 13.26
N PRO A 122 -6.80 -31.95 13.56
CA PRO A 122 -6.44 -33.19 14.21
C PRO A 122 -5.38 -33.93 13.40
N ALA A 123 -4.45 -34.61 14.08
CA ALA A 123 -3.27 -35.20 13.45
C ALA A 123 -3.60 -36.19 12.32
N GLU A 124 -4.74 -36.88 12.42
CA GLU A 124 -5.26 -37.80 11.40
C GLU A 124 -5.62 -37.13 10.07
N TYR A 125 -5.85 -35.81 10.06
CA TYR A 125 -6.17 -35.04 8.85
C TYR A 125 -5.03 -34.12 8.39
N ARG A 126 -3.91 -34.06 9.13
CA ARG A 126 -2.73 -33.33 8.67
C ARG A 126 -2.09 -34.12 7.55
N GLN A 127 -2.27 -33.65 6.31
CA GLN A 127 -1.54 -34.22 5.18
C GLN A 127 -0.05 -34.05 5.43
N GLY A 128 0.67 -35.17 5.59
CA GLY A 128 2.12 -35.16 5.63
C GLY A 128 2.65 -34.50 4.37
N GLU A 129 3.60 -33.60 4.54
CA GLU A 129 4.25 -32.84 3.47
C GLU A 129 4.66 -33.76 2.31
N LEU A 130 3.94 -33.67 1.18
CA LEU A 130 4.45 -34.12 -0.11
C LEU A 130 5.37 -33.01 -0.62
N PHE A 131 6.66 -33.21 -0.35
CA PHE A 131 7.89 -32.61 -0.92
C PHE A 131 7.80 -31.24 -1.62
#